data_AF-A0A2N5H7S1-F1
#
_entry.id   AF-A0A2N5H7S1-F1
#
_cell.length_a   1.000
_cell.length_b   1.000
_cell.length_c   1.000
_cell.angle_alpha   90.00
_cell.angle_beta   90.00
_cell.angle_gamma   90.00
#
_symmetry.space_group_name_H-M   'P 1'
#
loop_
_entity.id
_entity.type
_entity.pdbx_description
1 polymer ?
#
loop_
_entity_poly.entity_id
_entity_poly.type
_entity_poly.pdbx_seq_one_letter_code
_entity_poly.pdbx_strand_id
1 'polypeptide(L)'
;MTVPVPFININIFMIKINSFENASAVNIGQNLLAEWHNSDKKNQGYGQNFGDQSDFVANRSFVDDRDQIDSPASFDSRPITIEDL
;
A
#
# COMPACT_ATOMS: atom_id res chain seq x y z
N MET A 1 -40.85 -0.06 8.10
CA MET A 1 -40.16 0.98 8.91
C MET A 1 -39.06 1.57 8.08
N THR A 2 -38.93 2.91 8.03
CA THR A 2 -37.71 3.56 7.52
C THR A 2 -36.65 3.50 8.63
N VAL A 3 -35.59 2.72 8.42
CA VAL A 3 -34.44 2.74 9.33
C VAL A 3 -33.79 4.13 9.22
N PRO A 4 -33.55 4.85 10.33
CA PRO A 4 -32.79 6.09 10.28
C PRO A 4 -31.37 5.79 9.79
N VAL A 5 -31.01 6.28 8.60
CA VAL A 5 -29.62 6.24 8.15
C VAL A 5 -28.81 7.11 9.12
N PRO A 6 -27.75 6.59 9.77
CA PRO A 6 -26.97 7.38 10.72
C PRO A 6 -26.35 8.58 10.00
N PHE A 7 -26.71 9.79 10.45
CA PHE A 7 -26.28 11.03 9.81
C PHE A 7 -24.83 11.35 10.22
N ILE A 8 -23.88 10.69 9.56
CA ILE A 8 -22.45 10.78 9.83
C ILE A 8 -21.92 12.11 9.24
N ASN A 9 -22.00 13.19 10.03
CA ASN A 9 -21.34 14.45 9.71
C ASN A 9 -19.86 14.39 10.11
N ILE A 10 -18.97 14.46 9.13
CA ILE A 10 -17.51 14.47 9.32
C ILE A 10 -16.97 15.76 8.73
N ASN A 11 -16.56 16.69 9.59
CA ASN A 11 -15.93 17.95 9.20
C ASN A 11 -14.41 17.79 9.34
N ILE A 12 -13.70 17.82 8.22
CA ILE A 12 -12.23 17.71 8.16
C ILE A 12 -11.68 19.08 7.81
N PHE A 13 -10.88 19.67 8.71
CA PHE A 13 -10.21 20.94 8.47
C PHE A 13 -9.05 20.80 7.46
N MET A 14 -8.21 19.77 7.63
CA MET A 14 -7.16 19.39 6.71
C MET A 14 -6.76 17.93 6.93
N ILE A 15 -6.46 17.21 5.85
CA ILE A 15 -5.66 15.99 5.86
C ILE A 15 -4.41 16.27 5.03
N LYS A 16 -3.22 16.02 5.59
CA LYS A 16 -1.95 16.07 4.85
C LYS A 16 -1.31 14.68 4.87
N ILE A 17 -1.30 14.05 3.70
CA ILE A 17 -0.64 12.77 3.46
C ILE A 17 0.67 13.09 2.74
N ASN A 18 1.81 12.83 3.38
CA ASN A 18 3.13 13.14 2.83
C ASN A 18 3.57 12.10 1.79
N SER A 19 3.17 10.85 1.99
CA SER A 19 3.25 9.78 1.00
C SER A 19 2.26 8.68 1.34
N PHE A 20 2.05 7.81 0.36
CA PHE A 20 1.17 6.67 0.45
C PHE A 20 1.69 5.62 -0.53
N GLU A 21 2.11 4.47 -0.01
CA GLU A 21 2.76 3.42 -0.81
C GLU A 21 1.80 2.25 -1.09
N ASN A 22 2.33 1.19 -1.68
CA ASN A 22 1.57 0.04 -2.16
C ASN A 22 0.66 -0.56 -1.07
N ALA A 23 -0.56 -0.97 -1.44
CA ALA A 23 -1.63 -1.39 -0.53
C ALA A 23 -1.97 -0.41 0.62
N SER A 24 -1.99 0.90 0.34
CA SER A 24 -2.50 1.92 1.27
C SER A 24 -3.84 2.52 0.79
N ALA A 25 -4.81 2.72 1.69
CA ALA A 25 -6.09 3.41 1.43
C ALA A 25 -6.46 4.34 2.61
N VAL A 26 -6.81 5.62 2.35
CA VAL A 26 -7.35 6.54 3.38
C VAL A 26 -8.85 6.62 3.20
N ASN A 27 -9.58 5.87 4.03
CA ASN A 27 -11.02 5.71 3.90
C ASN A 27 -11.76 6.29 5.10
N ILE A 28 -12.90 6.93 4.83
CA ILE A 28 -13.69 7.70 5.79
C ILE A 28 -15.15 7.24 5.66
N GLY A 29 -15.83 7.04 6.79
CA GLY A 29 -17.17 6.44 6.82
C GLY A 29 -17.16 4.91 6.71
N GLN A 30 -18.32 4.31 6.46
CA GLN A 30 -18.47 2.85 6.36
C GLN A 30 -17.91 2.34 5.02
N ASN A 31 -16.80 1.60 5.07
CA ASN A 31 -16.11 1.05 3.90
C ASN A 31 -15.83 -0.45 4.13
N LEU A 32 -15.94 -1.25 3.07
CA LEU A 32 -15.47 -2.64 3.03
C LEU A 32 -14.27 -2.73 2.09
N LEU A 33 -13.18 -3.32 2.54
CA LEU A 33 -11.95 -3.53 1.77
C LEU A 33 -11.68 -5.03 1.73
N ALA A 34 -12.21 -5.68 0.69
CA ALA A 34 -11.96 -7.08 0.38
C ALA A 34 -10.88 -7.19 -0.72
N GLU A 35 -10.32 -8.39 -0.90
CA GLU A 35 -9.42 -8.74 -2.02
C GLU A 35 -8.24 -7.77 -2.20
N TRP A 36 -7.63 -7.38 -1.07
CA TRP A 36 -6.55 -6.41 -1.06
C TRP A 36 -5.18 -7.09 -1.16
N HIS A 37 -4.67 -7.12 -2.38
CA HIS A 37 -3.38 -7.73 -2.71
C HIS A 37 -2.29 -6.67 -2.93
N ASN A 38 -1.05 -6.99 -2.59
CA ASN A 38 0.13 -6.27 -3.08
C ASN A 38 1.36 -7.18 -3.11
N SER A 39 2.11 -7.09 -4.21
CA SER A 39 3.49 -7.55 -4.30
C SER A 39 4.35 -6.36 -4.69
N ASP A 40 5.42 -6.11 -3.93
CA ASP A 40 6.35 -5.00 -4.13
C ASP A 40 7.76 -5.49 -3.77
N LYS A 41 8.71 -5.41 -4.72
CA LYS A 41 10.14 -5.49 -4.43
C LYS A 41 10.77 -4.14 -4.78
N LYS A 42 11.40 -3.53 -3.79
CA LYS A 42 12.10 -2.24 -3.92
C LYS A 42 13.57 -2.45 -3.63
N ASN A 43 14.37 -2.46 -4.70
CA ASN A 43 15.82 -2.52 -4.63
C ASN A 43 16.39 -1.10 -4.75
N GLN A 44 16.71 -0.46 -3.61
CA GLN A 44 16.98 0.99 -3.54
C GLN A 44 18.13 1.34 -2.58
N GLY A 45 19.26 1.82 -3.11
CA GLY A 45 20.45 2.11 -2.30
C GLY A 45 20.46 3.46 -1.57
N TYR A 46 19.42 4.28 -1.72
CA TYR A 46 19.31 5.61 -1.09
C TYR A 46 17.92 5.88 -0.47
N GLY A 47 17.01 4.90 -0.53
CA GLY A 47 15.65 4.94 0.04
C GLY A 47 14.63 5.80 -0.72
N GLN A 48 13.44 5.91 -0.13
CA GLN A 48 12.42 6.92 -0.46
C GLN A 48 12.52 8.12 0.49
N ASN A 49 12.01 9.28 0.09
CA ASN A 49 11.95 10.47 0.94
C ASN A 49 10.65 11.25 0.69
N PHE A 50 9.95 11.60 1.77
CA PHE A 50 8.51 11.88 1.73
C PHE A 50 8.09 12.92 2.77
N GLY A 51 7.52 14.04 2.30
CA GLY A 51 7.07 15.16 3.14
C GLY A 51 7.91 16.42 2.96
N ASP A 52 7.54 17.47 3.69
CA ASP A 52 8.22 18.76 3.60
C ASP A 52 9.66 18.63 4.14
N GLN A 53 10.61 19.36 3.52
CA GLN A 53 12.02 19.40 3.96
C GLN A 53 12.73 18.02 3.91
N SER A 54 12.27 17.12 3.03
CA SER A 54 12.93 15.84 2.70
C SER A 54 14.18 16.04 1.81
N ASP A 55 15.04 16.99 2.19
CA ASP A 55 16.20 17.41 1.43
C ASP A 55 17.42 16.50 1.68
N PHE A 56 18.11 16.16 0.60
CA PHE A 56 19.28 15.29 0.62
C PHE A 56 20.54 16.01 0.15
N VAL A 57 21.64 15.83 0.89
CA VAL A 57 22.96 16.38 0.55
C VAL A 57 24.01 15.26 0.55
N ALA A 58 24.85 15.25 -0.48
CA ALA A 58 25.99 14.32 -0.64
C ALA A 58 25.66 12.82 -0.56
N ASN A 59 24.55 12.38 -1.16
CA ASN A 59 24.22 10.96 -1.35
C ASN A 59 25.35 10.23 -2.09
N ARG A 60 25.66 9.01 -1.65
CA ARG A 60 26.39 8.02 -2.43
C ARG A 60 25.79 6.66 -2.13
N SER A 61 24.98 6.18 -3.07
CA SER A 61 24.38 4.85 -3.04
C SER A 61 25.10 3.91 -3.99
N PHE A 62 25.13 2.64 -3.62
CA PHE A 62 25.47 1.53 -4.50
C PHE A 62 24.46 0.40 -4.24
N VAL A 63 24.11 -0.32 -5.29
CA VAL A 63 23.12 -1.38 -5.28
C VAL A 63 23.64 -2.51 -6.13
N ASP A 64 23.68 -3.71 -5.57
CA ASP A 64 24.09 -4.93 -6.24
C ASP A 64 23.13 -6.04 -5.80
N ASP A 65 22.20 -6.36 -6.69
CA ASP A 65 21.18 -7.39 -6.49
C ASP A 65 21.32 -8.38 -7.63
N ARG A 66 21.67 -9.62 -7.28
CA ARG A 66 22.12 -10.67 -8.20
C ARG A 66 21.46 -12.00 -7.83
N ASP A 67 20.14 -11.96 -7.67
CA ASP A 67 19.30 -13.15 -7.76
C ASP A 67 18.92 -13.47 -9.22
N GLN A 68 18.22 -14.58 -9.44
CA GLN A 68 17.69 -15.00 -10.75
C GLN A 68 16.15 -14.86 -10.82
N ILE A 69 15.50 -14.67 -9.67
CA ILE A 69 14.04 -14.58 -9.52
C ILE A 69 13.77 -13.57 -8.40
N ASP A 70 13.32 -12.39 -8.81
CA ASP A 70 13.31 -11.16 -8.03
C ASP A 70 12.24 -11.17 -6.91
N SER A 71 10.97 -11.34 -7.28
CA SER A 71 9.85 -11.52 -6.34
C SER A 71 8.68 -12.27 -7.00
N PRO A 72 8.60 -13.61 -6.89
CA PRO A 72 7.49 -14.39 -7.43
C PRO A 72 6.29 -14.29 -6.48
N ALA A 73 5.17 -13.74 -6.96
CA ALA A 73 3.95 -13.58 -6.19
C ALA A 73 2.75 -14.26 -6.87
N SER A 74 1.88 -14.86 -6.07
CA SER A 74 0.60 -15.40 -6.48
C SER A 74 -0.47 -14.99 -5.46
N PHE A 75 -1.63 -14.60 -5.95
CA PHE A 75 -2.79 -14.17 -5.15
C PHE A 75 -4.01 -14.97 -5.60
N ASP A 76 -4.01 -16.26 -5.28
CA ASP A 76 -5.15 -17.14 -5.53
C ASP A 76 -6.10 -17.11 -4.32
N SER A 77 -7.37 -16.82 -4.57
CA SER A 77 -8.42 -16.73 -3.55
C SER A 77 -9.34 -17.94 -3.53
N ARG A 78 -9.17 -18.91 -4.44
CA ARG A 78 -9.98 -20.15 -4.46
C ARG A 78 -9.45 -21.20 -3.47
N PRO A 79 -10.30 -22.10 -2.96
CA PRO A 79 -9.84 -23.29 -2.24
C PRO A 79 -9.01 -24.19 -3.14
N ILE A 80 -7.90 -24.73 -2.61
CA ILE A 80 -7.07 -25.75 -3.28
C ILE A 80 -7.98 -26.92 -3.71
N THR A 81 -7.95 -27.26 -4.99
CA THR A 81 -8.67 -28.40 -5.55
C THR A 81 -7.76 -29.63 -5.65
N ILE A 82 -8.33 -30.79 -5.95
CA ILE A 82 -7.57 -32.03 -6.18
C ILE A 82 -6.74 -31.94 -7.48
N GLU A 83 -7.02 -30.96 -8.35
CA GLU A 83 -6.29 -30.69 -9.60
C GLU A 83 -5.02 -29.82 -9.38
N ASP A 84 -4.82 -29.29 -8.16
CA ASP A 84 -3.67 -28.46 -7.77
C ASP A 84 -2.59 -29.25 -6.99
N LEU A 85 -2.65 -30.59 -6.97
CA LEU A 85 -1.82 -31.51 -6.16
C LEU A 85 -0.99 -32.49 -7.00
#